data_AF-A0A929ITK2-F1
#
_entry.id   AF-A0A929ITK2-F1
#
_cell.length_a   1.000
_cell.length_b   1.000
_cell.length_c   1.000
_cell.angle_alpha   90.00
_cell.angle_beta   90.00
_cell.angle_gamma   90.00
#
_symmetry.space_group_name_H-M   'P 1'
#
loop_
_entity.id
_entity.type
_entity.pdbx_description
1 polymer ?
#
loop_
_entity_poly.entity_id
_entity_poly.type
_entity_poly.pdbx_seq_one_letter_code
_entity_poly.pdbx_strand_id
1 'polypeptide(L)'
;ANVRAMPLDWQSLAMIAYVSLMASVAAFIFFNRAVEVVGPTRAGLFIHLIPMFATGAAVTFLGEQVFYYHGVGAAAIAMGLYLTTTMGRKTKSMES
;
A
#
# COMPACT_ATOMS: atom_id res chain seq x y z
N ALA A 1 -19.45 -21.69 -0.05
CA ALA A 1 -18.33 -20.98 0.59
C ALA A 1 -18.74 -20.68 2.03
N ASN A 2 -18.05 -21.22 3.03
CA ASN A 2 -18.43 -21.09 4.44
C ASN A 2 -17.78 -19.81 5.01
N VAL A 3 -18.46 -18.68 4.89
CA VAL A 3 -17.99 -17.43 5.51
C VAL A 3 -18.36 -17.52 6.99
N ARG A 4 -17.39 -17.82 7.85
CA ARG A 4 -17.59 -17.74 9.30
C ARG A 4 -17.89 -16.28 9.66
N ALA A 5 -19.04 -16.03 10.28
CA ALA A 5 -19.32 -14.72 10.85
C ALA A 5 -18.21 -14.39 11.85
N MET A 6 -17.62 -13.19 11.74
CA MET A 6 -16.64 -12.73 12.73
C MET A 6 -17.33 -12.74 14.10
N PRO A 7 -16.81 -13.50 15.09
CA PRO A 7 -17.37 -13.47 16.43
C PRO A 7 -17.26 -12.03 16.95
N LEU A 8 -18.39 -11.44 17.36
CA LEU A 8 -18.44 -10.11 17.96
C LEU A 8 -17.99 -10.21 19.42
N ASP A 9 -16.71 -10.51 19.61
CA ASP A 9 -16.06 -10.53 20.90
C ASP A 9 -15.27 -9.22 21.11
N TRP A 10 -14.91 -8.95 22.37
CA TRP A 10 -14.17 -7.74 22.72
C TRP A 10 -12.82 -7.65 22.00
N GLN A 11 -12.18 -8.79 21.71
CA GLN A 11 -10.91 -8.82 20.98
C GLN A 11 -11.10 -8.37 19.54
N SER A 12 -12.10 -8.89 18.82
CA SER A 12 -12.40 -8.45 17.46
C SER A 12 -12.72 -6.96 17.39
N LEU A 13 -13.48 -6.44 18.35
CA LEU A 13 -13.79 -5.01 18.43
C LEU A 13 -12.52 -4.16 18.66
N ALA A 14 -11.62 -4.61 19.54
CA ALA A 14 -10.34 -3.93 19.79
C ALA A 14 -9.42 -3.94 18.56
N MET A 15 -9.38 -5.04 17.80
CA MET A 15 -8.60 -5.12 16.55
C MET A 15 -9.15 -4.18 15.48
N ILE A 16 -10.47 -4.11 15.33
CA ILE A 16 -11.13 -3.17 14.40
C ILE A 16 -10.81 -1.73 14.81
N ALA A 17 -10.91 -1.41 16.10
CA ALA A 17 -10.58 -0.08 16.62
C ALA A 17 -9.10 0.28 16.36
N TYR A 18 -8.19 -0.65 16.62
CA TYR A 18 -6.76 -0.44 16.38
C TYR A 18 -6.45 -0.16 14.90
N VAL A 19 -6.92 -1.01 13.98
CA VAL A 19 -6.66 -0.86 12.55
C VAL A 19 -7.31 0.42 12.00
N SER A 20 -8.56 0.70 12.39
CA SER A 20 -9.26 1.91 11.92
C SER A 20 -8.61 3.21 12.42
N LEU A 21 -8.15 3.27 13.67
CA LEU A 21 -7.51 4.47 14.21
C LEU A 21 -6.07 4.64 13.71
N MET A 22 -5.24 3.59 13.82
CA MET A 22 -3.81 3.71 13.51
C MET A 22 -3.54 3.55 12.02
N ALA A 23 -4.01 2.46 11.41
CA ALA A 23 -3.68 2.17 10.01
C ALA A 23 -4.47 3.05 9.03
N SER A 24 -5.65 3.57 9.42
CA SER A 24 -6.41 4.51 8.60
C SER A 24 -6.25 5.96 9.05
N VAL A 25 -6.83 6.36 10.19
CA VAL A 25 -6.91 7.80 10.55
C VAL A 25 -5.52 8.43 10.70
N ALA A 26 -4.63 7.83 11.49
CA ALA A 26 -3.28 8.38 11.68
C ALA A 26 -2.47 8.36 10.38
N ALA A 27 -2.56 7.27 9.59
CA ALA A 27 -1.89 7.18 8.30
C ALA A 27 -2.31 8.29 7.33
N PHE A 28 -3.62 8.58 7.23
CA PHE A 28 -4.13 9.68 6.41
C PHE A 28 -3.64 11.05 6.90
N ILE A 29 -3.63 11.29 8.20
CA ILE A 29 -3.11 12.54 8.77
C ILE A 29 -1.63 12.71 8.42
N PHE A 30 -0.81 11.68 8.60
CA PHE A 30 0.61 11.74 8.26
C PHE A 30 0.84 11.90 6.76
N PHE A 31 0.07 11.22 5.93
CA PHE A 31 0.18 11.36 4.48
C PHE A 31 -0.19 12.77 4.02
N ASN A 32 -1.30 13.32 4.53
CA ASN A 32 -1.69 14.69 4.23
C ASN A 32 -0.63 15.70 4.69
N ARG A 33 -0.04 15.50 5.87
CA ARG A 33 1.06 16.35 6.34
C ARG A 33 2.31 16.21 5.48
N ALA A 34 2.64 15.00 5.02
CA ALA A 34 3.76 14.77 4.10
C ALA A 34 3.51 15.44 2.73
N VAL A 35 2.27 15.40 2.23
CA VAL A 35 1.85 16.11 1.02
C VAL A 35 2.01 17.62 1.19
N GLU A 36 1.64 18.18 2.35
CA GLU A 36 1.79 19.61 2.65
C GLU A 36 3.26 20.05 2.67
N VAL A 37 4.15 19.23 3.25
CA VAL A 37 5.59 19.55 3.40
C VAL A 37 6.37 19.32 2.10
N VAL A 38 6.09 18.23 1.37
CA VAL A 38 6.91 17.74 0.25
C VAL A 38 6.27 18.03 -1.11
N GLY A 39 4.99 18.37 -1.12
CA GLY A 39 4.18 18.63 -2.31
C GLY A 39 3.56 17.36 -2.92
N PRO A 40 2.36 17.46 -3.52
CA PRO A 40 1.58 16.31 -3.99
C PRO A 40 2.29 15.47 -5.05
N THR A 41 3.05 16.09 -5.96
CA THR A 41 3.78 15.38 -7.02
C THR A 41 4.83 14.42 -6.45
N ARG A 42 5.57 14.85 -5.42
CA ARG A 42 6.60 14.01 -4.80
C ARG A 42 5.98 13.00 -3.84
N ALA A 43 4.97 13.39 -3.06
CA ALA A 43 4.25 12.49 -2.16
C ALA A 43 3.59 11.31 -2.92
N GLY A 44 3.04 11.56 -4.12
CA GLY A 44 2.48 10.51 -4.97
C GLY A 44 3.49 9.43 -5.38
N LEU A 45 4.77 9.77 -5.52
CA LEU A 45 5.83 8.79 -5.83
C LEU A 45 6.08 7.83 -4.66
N PHE A 46 5.86 8.24 -3.41
CA PHE A 46 6.03 7.36 -2.24
C PHE A 46 4.96 6.26 -2.17
N ILE A 47 3.76 6.48 -2.72
CA ILE A 47 2.70 5.46 -2.76
C ILE A 47 3.17 4.23 -3.54
N HIS A 48 3.98 4.45 -4.57
CA HIS A 48 4.56 3.37 -5.36
C HIS A 48 5.59 2.52 -4.61
N LEU A 49 6.11 2.98 -3.47
CA LEU A 49 6.98 2.21 -2.58
C LEU A 49 6.20 1.34 -1.59
N ILE A 50 4.91 1.61 -1.36
CA ILE A 50 4.06 0.83 -0.43
C ILE A 50 4.16 -0.68 -0.70
N PRO A 51 4.08 -1.17 -1.94
CA PRO A 51 4.16 -2.62 -2.22
C PRO A 51 5.50 -3.25 -1.83
N MET A 52 6.59 -2.50 -2.00
CA MET A 52 7.94 -2.96 -1.64
C MET A 52 8.06 -3.10 -0.12
N PHE A 53 7.60 -2.09 0.63
CA PHE A 53 7.57 -2.14 2.09
C PHE A 53 6.60 -3.22 2.61
N ALA A 54 5.43 -3.38 2.00
CA ALA A 54 4.47 -4.40 2.37
C ALA A 54 5.03 -5.82 2.19
N THR A 55 5.73 -6.07 1.08
CA THR A 55 6.40 -7.36 0.82
C THR A 55 7.53 -7.60 1.82
N GLY A 56 8.36 -6.58 2.07
CA GLY A 56 9.44 -6.68 3.06
C GLY A 56 8.92 -6.96 4.47
N ALA A 57 7.85 -6.27 4.88
CA ALA A 57 7.19 -6.47 6.17
C ALA A 57 6.54 -7.86 6.27
N ALA A 58 5.90 -8.37 5.21
CA ALA A 58 5.34 -9.72 5.20
C ALA A 58 6.42 -10.80 5.40
N VAL A 59 7.55 -10.69 4.70
CA VAL A 59 8.67 -11.64 4.87
C VAL A 59 9.27 -11.57 6.27
N THR A 60 9.45 -10.37 6.84
CA THR A 60 10.08 -10.20 8.16
C THR A 60 9.17 -10.50 9.35
N PHE A 61 7.92 -10.03 9.34
CA PHE A 61 7.00 -10.19 10.47
C PHE A 61 6.17 -11.47 10.41
N LEU A 62 5.78 -11.91 9.21
CA LEU A 62 4.95 -13.10 9.02
C LEU A 62 5.79 -14.37 8.87
N GLY A 63 7.10 -14.24 8.60
CA GLY A 63 8.01 -15.36 8.42
C GLY A 63 7.72 -16.17 7.15
N GLU A 64 7.07 -15.57 6.16
CA GLU A 64 6.79 -16.25 4.88
C GLU A 64 8.10 -16.68 4.21
N GLN A 65 8.21 -17.96 3.88
CA GLN A 65 9.29 -18.45 3.04
C GLN A 65 9.10 -17.86 1.64
N VAL A 66 10.14 -17.19 1.14
CA VAL A 66 10.11 -16.52 -0.17
C VAL A 66 10.02 -17.58 -1.26
N PHE A 67 8.79 -17.89 -1.70
CA PHE A 67 8.54 -18.76 -2.84
C PHE A 67 8.50 -17.94 -4.13
N TYR A 68 8.62 -18.62 -5.28
CA TYR A 68 8.59 -17.98 -6.61
C TYR A 68 7.37 -17.07 -6.84
N TYR A 69 6.25 -17.34 -6.17
CA TYR A 69 5.04 -16.52 -6.23
C TYR A 69 5.19 -15.11 -5.62
N HIS A 70 6.03 -14.91 -4.59
CA HIS A 70 6.38 -13.56 -4.11
C HIS A 70 7.17 -12.79 -5.17
N GLY A 71 8.02 -13.48 -5.93
CA GLY A 71 8.72 -12.91 -7.09
C GLY A 71 7.76 -12.51 -8.21
N VAL A 72 6.77 -13.35 -8.51
CA VAL A 72 5.72 -13.04 -9.51
C VAL A 72 4.83 -11.88 -9.04
N GLY A 73 4.46 -11.83 -7.77
CA GLY A 73 3.71 -10.72 -7.17
C GLY A 73 4.49 -9.40 -7.23
N ALA A 74 5.77 -9.43 -6.84
CA ALA A 74 6.67 -8.28 -6.95
C ALA A 74 6.85 -7.83 -8.42
N ALA A 75 6.99 -8.77 -9.35
CA ALA A 75 7.12 -8.49 -10.78
C ALA A 75 5.82 -7.89 -11.36
N ALA A 76 4.65 -8.40 -10.98
CA ALA A 76 3.36 -7.88 -11.42
C ALA A 76 3.14 -6.44 -10.91
N ILE A 77 3.49 -6.17 -9.65
CA ILE A 77 3.46 -4.83 -9.06
C ILE A 77 4.46 -3.90 -9.79
N ALA A 78 5.69 -4.35 -10.02
CA ALA A 78 6.71 -3.58 -10.72
C ALA A 78 6.29 -3.25 -12.17
N MET A 79 5.64 -4.20 -12.86
CA MET A 79 5.11 -4.00 -14.20
C MET A 79 3.94 -2.99 -14.20
N GLY A 80 3.00 -3.10 -13.26
CA GLY A 80 1.91 -2.13 -13.09
C GLY A 80 2.42 -0.73 -12.76
N LEU A 81 3.46 -0.63 -11.92
CA LEU A 81 4.14 0.61 -11.58
C LEU A 81 4.83 1.23 -12.81
N TYR A 82 5.57 0.44 -13.57
CA TYR A 82 6.27 0.87 -14.78
C TYR A 82 5.29 1.42 -15.82
N LEU A 83 4.18 0.71 -16.07
CA LEU A 83 3.15 1.16 -17.00
C LEU A 83 2.51 2.48 -16.56
N THR A 84 2.13 2.60 -15.29
CA THR A 84 1.51 3.82 -14.74
C THR A 84 2.47 5.02 -14.81
N THR A 85 3.73 4.81 -14.45
CA THR A 85 4.76 5.85 -14.45
C THR A 85 5.13 6.31 -15.86
N THR A 86 5.23 5.39 -16.81
CA THR A 86 5.61 5.72 -18.20
C THR A 86 4.45 6.29 -19.00
N MET A 87 3.21 5.85 -18.74
CA MET A 87 2.02 6.32 -19.46
C MET A 87 1.53 7.69 -18.96
N GLY A 88 1.73 8.00 -17.67
CA GLY A 88 1.51 9.35 -17.12
C GLY A 88 2.43 10.44 -17.73
N ARG A 89 3.57 10.07 -18.31
CA ARG A 89 4.48 11.00 -19.01
C ARG A 89 3.99 11.39 -20.41
N LYS A 90 3.17 10.58 -21.08
CA LYS A 90 2.77 10.83 -22.47
C LYS A 90 1.68 11.89 -22.64
N THR A 91 0.85 12.15 -21.62
CA THR A 91 -0.25 13.12 -21.77
C THR A 91 0.19 14.58 -21.71
N LYS A 92 1.35 14.89 -21.10
CA LYS A 92 1.82 16.28 -20.94
C LYS A 92 2.60 16.79 -22.17
N SER A 93 2.93 15.93 -23.12
CA SER A 93 3.70 16.30 -24.32
C SER A 93 2.83 16.54 -25.57
N MET A 94 1.51 16.31 -25.48
CA MET A 94 0.58 16.54 -26.60
C MET A 94 -0.24 17.84 -26.45
N GLU A 95 -0.05 18.57 -25.35
CA GLU A 95 -0.64 19.91 -25.08
C GLU A 95 0.42 21.05 -25.15
N SER A 96 1.58 20.79 -25.76
CA SER A 96 2.60 21.81 -26.04
C SER A 96 2.55 22.26 -27.49
#